data_AF-A0A1B9NTI2-F1
#
_entry.id   AF-A0A1B9NTI2-F1
#
_cell.length_a   1.000
_cell.length_b   1.000
_cell.length_c   1.000
_cell.angle_alpha   90.00
_cell.angle_beta   90.00
_cell.angle_gamma   90.00
#
_symmetry.space_group_name_H-M   'P 1'
#
loop_
_entity.id
_entity.type
_entity.pdbx_description
1 polymer ?
#
loop_
_entity_poly.entity_id
_entity_poly.type
_entity_poly.pdbx_seq_one_letter_code
_entity_poly.pdbx_strand_id
1 'polypeptide(L)'
;MPRKFIKRFLPNHETIKRQKALKIFGNVLYNPNLWCLNRRSAAGAFAVGLFMAFVPLPSQMIMAAGLAIICSVNLPLSIALVWVSNPVTMPVLFYGAYKIGAWLLSTPPQNFHFELSWEFIGSQMSTIGPPFLLGCAVCAILSSLIGYFGIRGLWRYSVVRSWNKRTRRLNINR
;
A
#
# COMPACT_ATOMS: atom_id res chain seq x y z
N MET A 1 -6.90 14.27 -17.86
CA MET A 1 -5.69 14.53 -17.05
C MET A 1 -6.00 14.18 -15.60
N PRO A 2 -5.44 13.08 -15.04
CA PRO A 2 -5.76 12.61 -13.68
C PRO A 2 -5.42 13.64 -12.57
N ARG A 3 -4.61 14.66 -12.87
CA ARG A 3 -4.31 15.79 -11.98
C ARG A 3 -5.54 16.55 -11.46
N LYS A 4 -6.61 16.71 -12.24
CA LYS A 4 -7.80 17.49 -11.81
C LYS A 4 -8.71 16.72 -10.84
N PHE A 5 -8.83 15.41 -11.01
CA PHE A 5 -9.65 14.58 -10.12
C PHE A 5 -8.98 14.39 -8.76
N ILE A 6 -7.65 14.19 -8.77
CA ILE A 6 -6.84 14.03 -7.56
C ILE A 6 -6.79 15.31 -6.73
N LYS A 7 -6.68 16.50 -7.35
CA LYS A 7 -6.69 17.78 -6.62
C LYS A 7 -8.00 18.07 -5.87
N ARG A 8 -9.15 17.51 -6.30
CA ARG A 8 -10.45 17.81 -5.70
C ARG A 8 -10.67 17.15 -4.34
N PHE A 9 -9.91 16.08 -4.06
CA PHE A 9 -9.98 15.33 -2.80
C PHE A 9 -8.78 15.58 -1.88
N LEU A 10 -7.82 16.42 -2.29
CA LEU A 10 -6.64 16.75 -1.48
C LEU A 10 -6.92 18.00 -0.64
N PRO A 11 -6.92 17.90 0.70
CA PRO A 11 -7.07 19.07 1.56
C PRO A 11 -5.94 20.07 1.31
N ASN A 12 -6.25 21.36 1.49
CA ASN A 12 -5.30 22.46 1.28
C ASN A 12 -4.05 22.26 2.17
N HIS A 13 -2.87 22.43 1.58
CA HIS A 13 -1.58 22.25 2.24
C HIS A 13 -1.44 23.10 3.53
N GLU A 14 -2.08 24.26 3.55
CA GLU A 14 -2.17 25.20 4.67
C GLU A 14 -2.93 24.63 5.87
N THR A 15 -4.04 23.91 5.64
CA THR A 15 -4.91 23.38 6.70
C THR A 15 -4.27 22.19 7.41
N ILE A 16 -3.50 21.39 6.67
CA ILE A 16 -2.75 20.23 7.19
C ILE A 16 -1.67 20.70 8.18
N LYS A 17 -0.89 21.74 7.84
CA LYS A 17 0.19 22.26 8.72
C LYS A 17 -0.30 22.76 10.08
N ARG A 18 -1.59 23.08 10.20
CA ARG A 18 -2.17 23.75 11.38
C ARG A 18 -2.66 22.78 12.47
N GLN A 19 -2.70 21.47 12.20
CA GLN A 19 -3.17 20.46 13.15
C GLN A 19 -2.09 20.11 14.20
N LYS A 20 -2.41 20.20 15.50
CA LYS A 20 -1.50 19.88 16.61
C LYS A 20 -0.88 18.47 16.51
N ALA A 21 -1.64 17.49 16.03
CA ALA A 21 -1.17 16.13 15.80
C ALA A 21 0.00 16.05 14.80
N LEU A 22 0.10 17.01 13.88
CA LEU A 22 1.14 17.03 12.85
C LEU A 22 2.46 17.68 13.32
N LYS A 23 2.48 18.40 14.46
CA LYS A 23 3.73 18.95 15.02
C LYS A 23 4.75 17.88 15.40
N ILE A 24 4.30 16.67 15.75
CA ILE A 24 5.18 15.50 16.00
C ILE A 24 6.06 15.19 14.78
N PHE A 25 5.60 15.53 13.57
CA PHE A 25 6.33 15.28 12.33
C PHE A 25 7.32 16.40 11.97
N GLY A 26 7.43 17.50 12.75
CA GLY A 26 8.51 18.49 12.63
C GLY A 26 8.96 18.84 11.20
N ASN A 27 10.25 18.63 10.90
CA ASN A 27 10.87 18.91 9.60
C ASN A 27 10.38 18.02 8.44
N VAL A 28 9.69 16.92 8.73
CA VAL A 28 9.14 16.00 7.73
C VAL A 28 8.03 16.69 6.91
N LEU A 29 7.28 17.62 7.52
CA LEU A 29 6.22 18.40 6.86
C LEU A 29 6.71 19.25 5.69
N TYR A 30 8.01 19.57 5.60
CA TYR A 30 8.55 20.39 4.53
C TYR A 30 8.80 19.62 3.23
N ASN A 31 8.81 18.29 3.26
CA ASN A 31 9.03 17.49 2.06
C ASN A 31 7.75 17.44 1.20
N PRO A 32 7.72 18.10 0.03
CA PRO A 32 6.52 18.14 -0.80
C PRO A 32 6.13 16.75 -1.33
N ASN A 33 7.07 15.80 -1.43
CA ASN A 33 6.77 14.45 -1.91
C ASN A 33 5.81 13.68 -0.99
N LEU A 34 5.78 14.01 0.31
CA LEU A 34 4.92 13.33 1.27
C LEU A 34 3.44 13.67 1.07
N TRP A 35 3.16 14.85 0.50
CA TRP A 35 1.81 15.39 0.41
C TRP A 35 1.34 15.48 -1.04
N CYS A 36 2.24 15.83 -1.95
CA CYS A 36 1.95 15.98 -3.36
C CYS A 36 2.15 14.67 -4.12
N LEU A 37 1.15 14.28 -4.90
CA LEU A 37 1.22 13.10 -5.77
C LEU A 37 2.03 13.41 -7.03
N ASN A 38 3.21 12.82 -7.10
CA ASN A 38 4.03 12.74 -8.31
C ASN A 38 4.32 11.28 -8.65
N ARG A 39 4.84 11.01 -9.85
CA ARG A 39 5.06 9.65 -10.36
C ARG A 39 5.92 8.78 -9.41
N ARG A 40 6.98 9.34 -8.84
CA ARG A 40 7.91 8.62 -7.97
C ARG A 40 7.29 8.38 -6.60
N SER A 41 6.73 9.44 -6.01
CA SER A 41 6.08 9.42 -4.71
C SER A 41 4.85 8.51 -4.68
N ALA A 42 4.00 8.54 -5.71
CA ALA A 42 2.84 7.66 -5.81
C ALA A 42 3.25 6.19 -5.96
N ALA A 43 4.19 5.87 -6.86
CA ALA A 43 4.66 4.49 -7.02
C ALA A 43 5.28 3.95 -5.73
N GLY A 44 6.11 4.74 -5.06
CA GLY A 44 6.70 4.36 -3.79
C GLY A 44 5.68 4.23 -2.65
N ALA A 45 4.64 5.07 -2.61
CA ALA A 45 3.56 4.93 -1.65
C ALA A 45 2.76 3.63 -1.85
N PHE A 46 2.55 3.22 -3.10
CA PHE A 46 1.98 1.91 -3.43
C PHE A 46 2.86 0.75 -2.95
N ALA A 47 4.17 0.86 -3.15
CA ALA A 47 5.12 -0.13 -2.67
C ALA A 47 5.09 -0.28 -1.14
N VAL A 48 5.17 0.84 -0.42
CA VAL A 48 5.21 0.87 1.06
C VAL A 48 3.86 0.42 1.64
N GLY A 49 2.75 0.98 1.15
CA GLY A 49 1.43 0.70 1.68
C GLY A 49 0.98 -0.73 1.46
N LEU A 50 1.20 -1.30 0.26
CA LEU A 50 0.85 -2.70 -0.02
C LEU A 50 1.77 -3.67 0.72
N PHE A 51 3.06 -3.37 0.85
CA PHE A 51 3.96 -4.17 1.68
C PHE A 51 3.45 -4.23 3.12
N MET A 52 3.12 -3.08 3.70
CA MET A 52 2.65 -2.99 5.07
C MET A 52 1.26 -3.58 5.28
N ALA A 53 0.40 -3.62 4.25
CA ALA A 53 -0.91 -4.26 4.34
C ALA A 53 -0.83 -5.78 4.64
N PHE A 54 0.29 -6.43 4.30
CA PHE A 54 0.51 -7.85 4.61
C PHE A 54 1.29 -8.08 5.90
N VAL A 55 1.64 -7.02 6.66
CA VAL A 55 2.27 -7.17 7.98
C VAL A 55 1.17 -7.41 9.01
N PRO A 56 1.11 -8.59 9.66
CA PRO A 56 0.01 -8.95 10.55
C PRO A 56 0.20 -8.34 11.95
N LEU A 57 0.37 -7.02 12.02
CA LEU A 57 0.55 -6.27 13.25
C LEU A 57 -0.45 -5.09 13.30
N PRO A 58 -1.12 -4.85 14.44
CA PRO A 58 -2.01 -3.70 14.59
C PRO A 58 -1.32 -2.35 14.36
N SER A 59 0.00 -2.28 14.61
CA SER A 59 0.84 -1.09 14.41
C SER A 59 1.22 -0.80 12.95
N GLN A 60 0.70 -1.58 11.98
CA GLN A 60 1.03 -1.46 10.55
C GLN A 60 0.86 -0.03 10.00
N MET A 61 -0.12 0.74 10.48
CA MET A 61 -0.33 2.13 10.05
C MET A 61 0.83 3.04 10.46
N ILE A 62 1.35 2.89 11.69
CA ILE A 62 2.46 3.67 12.21
C ILE A 62 3.74 3.28 11.47
N MET A 63 3.94 1.98 11.22
CA MET A 63 5.07 1.47 10.46
C MET A 63 5.05 1.97 9.01
N ALA A 64 3.89 1.96 8.35
CA ALA A 64 3.71 2.51 7.01
C ALA A 64 3.97 4.02 6.96
N ALA A 65 3.52 4.77 7.97
CA ALA A 65 3.82 6.19 8.09
C ALA A 65 5.34 6.42 8.21
N GLY A 66 6.02 5.67 9.08
CA GLY A 66 7.47 5.74 9.26
C GLY A 66 8.23 5.43 7.96
N LEU A 67 7.90 4.32 7.28
CA LEU A 67 8.51 3.97 6.01
C LEU A 67 8.22 5.01 4.91
N ALA A 68 6.99 5.57 4.88
CA ALA A 68 6.66 6.59 3.89
C ALA A 68 7.53 7.83 4.06
N ILE A 69 7.82 8.21 5.29
CA ILE A 69 8.70 9.33 5.64
C ILE A 69 10.15 9.02 5.25
N ILE A 70 10.67 7.86 5.65
CA ILE A 70 12.04 7.42 5.33
C ILE A 70 12.26 7.37 3.81
N CYS A 71 11.30 6.79 3.08
CA CYS A 71 11.36 6.69 1.63
C CYS A 71 10.98 8.00 0.91
N SER A 72 10.54 9.03 1.63
CA SER A 72 10.06 10.29 1.05
C SER A 72 8.95 10.11 0.00
N VAL A 73 7.98 9.25 0.30
CA VAL A 73 6.84 8.90 -0.58
C VAL A 73 5.51 9.38 0.02
N ASN A 74 4.44 9.38 -0.77
CA ASN A 74 3.18 10.01 -0.37
C ASN A 74 2.62 9.36 0.91
N LEU A 75 2.60 10.13 2.00
CA LEU A 75 2.28 9.67 3.34
C LEU A 75 0.78 9.29 3.46
N PRO A 76 -0.19 10.16 3.11
CA PRO A 76 -1.60 9.81 3.16
C PRO A 76 -1.93 8.57 2.32
N LEU A 77 -1.37 8.47 1.12
CA LEU A 77 -1.60 7.34 0.24
C LEU A 77 -1.02 6.04 0.80
N SER A 78 0.18 6.09 1.39
CA SER A 78 0.80 4.90 2.00
C SER A 78 -0.05 4.34 3.14
N ILE A 79 -0.57 5.22 4.02
CA ILE A 79 -1.45 4.83 5.12
C ILE A 79 -2.79 4.30 4.61
N ALA A 80 -3.39 4.96 3.60
CA ALA A 80 -4.66 4.54 3.03
C ALA A 80 -4.58 3.15 2.38
N LEU A 81 -3.43 2.78 1.82
CA LEU A 81 -3.24 1.47 1.21
C LEU A 81 -3.07 0.34 2.21
N VAL A 82 -2.67 0.62 3.45
CA VAL A 82 -2.66 -0.37 4.53
C VAL A 82 -4.08 -0.88 4.81
N TRP A 83 -5.11 -0.05 4.60
CA TRP A 83 -6.51 -0.44 4.76
C TRP A 83 -7.02 -1.44 3.71
N VAL A 84 -6.17 -1.88 2.78
CA VAL A 84 -6.44 -3.07 1.97
C VAL A 84 -6.63 -4.29 2.86
N SER A 85 -5.96 -4.40 4.00
CA SER A 85 -6.15 -5.42 5.04
C SER A 85 -7.04 -4.94 6.20
N ASN A 86 -8.22 -4.41 5.87
CA ASN A 86 -9.23 -4.04 6.87
C ASN A 86 -9.91 -5.28 7.47
N PRO A 87 -10.65 -5.18 8.60
CA PRO A 87 -11.25 -6.34 9.28
C PRO A 87 -12.10 -7.26 8.40
N VAL A 88 -12.68 -6.75 7.32
CA VAL A 88 -13.50 -7.53 6.38
C VAL A 88 -12.62 -8.31 5.40
N THR A 89 -11.57 -7.69 4.87
CA THR A 89 -10.69 -8.30 3.85
C THR A 89 -9.53 -9.10 4.45
N MET A 90 -9.14 -8.79 5.69
CA MET A 90 -7.99 -9.40 6.38
C MET A 90 -8.09 -10.93 6.47
N PRO A 91 -9.23 -11.55 6.84
CA PRO A 91 -9.34 -13.01 6.88
C PRO A 91 -9.04 -13.66 5.53
N VAL A 92 -9.54 -13.07 4.44
CA VAL A 92 -9.35 -13.59 3.07
C VAL A 92 -7.89 -13.45 2.65
N LEU A 93 -7.30 -12.27 2.87
CA LEU A 93 -5.90 -12.01 2.51
C LEU A 93 -4.92 -12.90 3.28
N PHE A 94 -5.12 -13.03 4.59
CA PHE A 94 -4.24 -13.81 5.47
C PHE A 94 -4.43 -15.31 5.31
N TYR A 95 -5.64 -15.77 5.00
CA TYR A 95 -5.84 -17.16 4.58
C TYR A 95 -5.13 -17.47 3.27
N GLY A 96 -5.20 -16.57 2.29
CA GLY A 96 -4.46 -16.69 1.03
C GLY A 96 -2.95 -16.72 1.26
N ALA A 97 -2.44 -15.83 2.12
CA ALA A 97 -1.04 -15.81 2.52
C ALA A 97 -0.62 -17.14 3.17
N TYR A 98 -1.38 -17.63 4.14
CA TYR A 98 -1.13 -18.93 4.76
C TYR A 98 -1.04 -20.06 3.73
N LYS A 99 -1.98 -20.14 2.79
CA LYS A 99 -1.94 -21.16 1.72
C LYS A 99 -0.67 -21.08 0.88
N ILE A 100 -0.25 -19.88 0.51
CA ILE A 100 0.97 -19.66 -0.27
C ILE A 100 2.19 -20.13 0.53
N GLY A 101 2.28 -19.79 1.81
CA GLY A 101 3.40 -20.20 2.64
C GLY A 101 3.40 -21.70 2.97
N ALA A 102 2.23 -22.29 3.22
CA ALA A 102 2.09 -23.73 3.43
C ALA A 102 2.49 -24.53 2.18
N TRP A 103 2.11 -24.03 1.00
CA TRP A 103 2.56 -24.57 -0.29
C TRP A 103 4.08 -24.45 -0.44
N LEU A 104 4.66 -23.30 -0.10
CA LEU A 104 6.11 -23.07 -0.21
C LEU A 104 6.93 -23.94 0.76
N LEU A 105 6.39 -24.22 1.95
CA LEU A 105 7.00 -25.10 2.96
C LEU A 105 6.67 -26.59 2.76
N SER A 106 5.88 -26.94 1.74
CA SER A 106 5.40 -28.32 1.51
C SER A 106 4.74 -28.95 2.75
N THR A 107 4.11 -28.12 3.59
CA THR A 107 3.36 -28.61 4.76
C THR A 107 1.96 -29.03 4.33
N PRO A 108 1.43 -30.17 4.83
CA PRO A 108 0.10 -30.62 4.47
C PRO A 108 -0.92 -29.54 4.86
N PRO A 109 -1.84 -29.14 3.93
CA PRO A 109 -2.82 -28.11 4.22
C PRO A 109 -3.75 -28.60 5.33
N GLN A 110 -3.61 -28.00 6.51
CA GLN A 110 -4.52 -28.22 7.63
C GLN A 110 -5.82 -27.48 7.34
N ASN A 111 -6.96 -28.04 7.77
CA ASN A 111 -8.25 -27.36 7.70
C ASN A 111 -8.20 -26.12 8.60
N PHE A 112 -7.86 -24.99 8.01
CA PHE A 112 -7.76 -23.71 8.70
C PHE A 112 -9.13 -23.07 8.78
N HIS A 113 -9.75 -23.18 9.95
CA HIS A 113 -10.83 -22.32 10.36
C HIS A 113 -10.20 -21.12 11.07
N PHE A 114 -10.25 -19.93 10.45
CA PHE A 114 -9.76 -18.73 11.10
C PHE A 114 -10.74 -18.33 12.21
N GLU A 115 -10.54 -18.86 13.39
CA GLU A 115 -11.21 -18.39 14.59
C GLU A 115 -10.26 -17.46 15.35
N LEU A 116 -10.72 -16.24 15.59
CA LEU A 116 -9.98 -15.24 16.37
C LEU A 116 -10.12 -15.52 17.88
N SER A 117 -9.86 -16.76 18.30
CA SER A 117 -9.86 -17.18 19.70
C SER A 117 -8.43 -17.25 20.24
N TRP A 118 -8.26 -16.87 21.51
CA TRP A 118 -6.96 -16.90 22.19
C TRP A 118 -6.38 -18.32 22.27
N GLU A 119 -7.24 -19.34 22.32
CA GLU A 119 -6.84 -20.76 22.31
C GLU A 119 -6.37 -21.23 20.93
N PHE A 120 -7.00 -20.79 19.84
CA PHE A 120 -6.55 -21.08 18.48
C PHE A 120 -5.19 -20.42 18.21
N ILE A 121 -5.02 -19.17 18.66
CA ILE A 121 -3.76 -18.44 18.58
C ILE A 121 -2.68 -19.14 19.40
N GLY A 122 -2.96 -19.62 20.62
CA GLY A 122 -1.96 -20.28 21.47
C GLY A 122 -1.53 -21.68 21.03
N SER A 123 -2.49 -22.52 20.60
CA SER A 123 -2.23 -23.93 20.25
C SER A 123 -1.69 -24.10 18.82
N GLN A 124 -2.16 -23.29 17.88
CA GLN A 124 -1.81 -23.42 16.46
C GLN A 124 -0.65 -22.52 16.03
N MET A 125 -0.18 -21.58 16.87
CA MET A 125 0.90 -20.63 16.52
C MET A 125 2.18 -21.34 16.04
N SER A 126 2.55 -22.45 16.69
CA SER A 126 3.81 -23.15 16.41
C SER A 126 3.82 -23.83 15.04
N THR A 127 2.64 -24.27 14.56
CA THR A 127 2.50 -25.02 13.31
C THR A 127 2.04 -24.13 12.15
N ILE A 128 1.17 -23.15 12.44
CA ILE A 128 0.58 -22.25 11.45
C ILE A 128 1.40 -20.97 11.29
N GLY A 129 2.07 -20.52 12.36
CA GLY A 129 2.86 -19.29 12.37
C GLY A 129 3.95 -19.25 11.29
N PRO A 130 4.81 -20.27 11.15
CA PRO A 130 5.86 -20.26 10.13
C PRO A 130 5.35 -20.13 8.69
N PRO A 131 4.41 -20.99 8.20
CA PRO A 131 3.85 -20.82 6.86
C PRO A 131 3.05 -19.53 6.70
N PHE A 132 2.34 -19.09 7.74
CA PHE A 132 1.63 -17.82 7.70
C PHE A 132 2.56 -16.62 7.49
N LEU A 133 3.62 -16.50 8.30
CA LEU A 133 4.58 -15.40 8.21
C LEU A 133 5.36 -15.42 6.90
N LEU A 134 5.75 -16.61 6.41
CA LEU A 134 6.39 -16.77 5.11
C LEU A 134 5.47 -16.30 3.98
N GLY A 135 4.21 -16.74 4.02
CA GLY A 135 3.18 -16.31 3.07
C GLY A 135 2.96 -14.81 3.07
N CYS A 136 2.85 -14.20 4.26
CA CYS A 136 2.74 -12.75 4.41
C CYS A 136 3.95 -12.02 3.83
N ALA A 137 5.17 -12.50 4.08
CA ALA A 137 6.39 -11.91 3.51
C ALA A 137 6.40 -11.98 1.97
N VAL A 138 6.05 -13.13 1.39
CA VAL A 138 5.97 -13.31 -0.06
C VAL A 138 4.91 -12.39 -0.67
N CYS A 139 3.70 -12.37 -0.11
CA CYS A 139 2.62 -11.51 -0.57
C CYS A 139 2.97 -10.02 -0.43
N ALA A 140 3.63 -9.62 0.66
CA ALA A 140 4.09 -8.25 0.89
C ALA A 140 5.06 -7.82 -0.23
N ILE A 141 6.07 -8.64 -0.53
CA ILE A 141 7.07 -8.35 -1.56
C ILE A 141 6.41 -8.29 -2.94
N LEU A 142 5.60 -9.30 -3.30
CA LEU A 142 4.96 -9.36 -4.61
C LEU A 142 3.99 -8.20 -4.83
N SER A 143 3.12 -7.92 -3.85
CA SER A 143 2.17 -6.82 -3.93
C SER A 143 2.87 -5.45 -3.99
N SER A 144 3.96 -5.29 -3.24
CA SER A 144 4.80 -4.09 -3.28
C SER A 144 5.42 -3.85 -4.67
N LEU A 145 6.03 -4.89 -5.27
CA LEU A 145 6.60 -4.82 -6.61
C LEU A 145 5.53 -4.53 -7.66
N ILE A 146 4.41 -5.27 -7.62
CA ILE A 146 3.28 -5.08 -8.54
C ILE A 146 2.72 -3.67 -8.43
N GLY A 147 2.53 -3.16 -7.21
CA GLY A 147 2.04 -1.81 -6.97
C GLY A 147 2.99 -0.74 -7.53
N TYR A 148 4.29 -0.89 -7.27
CA TYR A 148 5.31 0.05 -7.74
C TYR A 148 5.38 0.12 -9.27
N PHE A 149 5.55 -1.03 -9.92
CA PHE A 149 5.67 -1.11 -11.38
C PHE A 149 4.34 -0.84 -12.07
N GLY A 150 3.22 -1.27 -11.47
CA GLY A 150 1.87 -0.99 -11.94
C GLY A 150 1.59 0.51 -12.00
N ILE A 151 1.85 1.26 -10.93
CA ILE A 151 1.68 2.72 -10.93
C ILE A 151 2.63 3.40 -11.92
N ARG A 152 3.89 2.95 -12.03
CA ARG A 152 4.81 3.49 -13.05
C ARG A 152 4.29 3.26 -14.47
N GLY A 153 3.78 2.07 -14.75
CA GLY A 153 3.19 1.68 -16.04
C GLY A 153 1.93 2.47 -16.37
N LEU A 154 0.98 2.51 -15.44
CA LEU A 154 -0.26 3.30 -15.57
C LEU A 154 0.03 4.77 -15.80
N TRP A 155 1.03 5.32 -15.12
CA TRP A 155 1.45 6.71 -15.33
C TRP A 155 2.02 6.93 -16.74
N ARG A 156 2.93 6.05 -17.19
CA ARG A 156 3.50 6.10 -18.55
C ARG A 156 2.39 6.02 -19.60
N TYR A 157 1.48 5.07 -19.46
CA TYR A 157 0.34 4.90 -20.34
C TYR A 157 -0.56 6.15 -20.38
N SER A 158 -0.88 6.72 -19.21
CA SER A 158 -1.69 7.94 -19.11
C SER A 158 -1.05 9.13 -19.82
N VAL A 159 0.27 9.28 -19.72
CA VAL A 159 1.04 10.35 -20.38
C VAL A 159 1.04 10.16 -21.90
N VAL A 160 1.40 8.96 -22.39
CA VAL A 160 1.44 8.65 -23.83
C VAL A 160 0.06 8.83 -24.46
N ARG A 161 -0.98 8.28 -23.83
CA ARG A 161 -2.37 8.43 -24.29
C ARG A 161 -2.81 9.88 -24.34
N SER A 162 -2.42 10.69 -23.34
CA SER A 162 -2.72 12.12 -23.31
C SER A 162 -2.00 12.88 -24.42
N TRP A 163 -0.78 12.46 -24.78
CA TRP A 163 -0.01 13.09 -25.84
C TRP A 163 -0.58 12.74 -27.23
N ASN A 164 -0.87 11.47 -27.49
CA ASN A 164 -1.51 11.02 -28.73
C ASN A 164 -2.88 11.68 -28.96
N LYS A 165 -3.65 11.94 -27.90
CA LYS A 165 -4.93 12.66 -27.98
C LYS A 165 -4.75 14.14 -28.35
N ARG A 166 -3.61 14.76 -28.02
CA ARG A 166 -3.28 16.14 -28.43
C ARG A 166 -2.83 16.18 -29.88
N THR A 167 -1.96 15.27 -30.31
CA THR A 167 -1.51 15.18 -31.71
C THR A 167 -2.67 14.94 -32.67
N ARG A 168 -3.62 14.06 -32.31
CA ARG A 168 -4.84 13.86 -33.11
C ARG A 168 -5.73 15.09 -33.21
N ARG A 169 -5.79 15.95 -32.17
CA ARG A 169 -6.56 17.20 -32.24
C ARG A 169 -5.90 18.26 -33.11
N LEU A 170 -4.57 18.31 -33.14
CA LEU A 170 -3.83 19.25 -33.98
C LEU A 170 -3.87 18.86 -35.46
N ASN A 171 -3.93 17.56 -35.78
CA ASN A 171 -4.05 17.08 -37.17
C ASN A 171 -5.48 17.15 -37.75
N ILE A 172 -6.52 17.33 -36.93
CA ILE A 172 -7.92 17.51 -37.41
C ILE A 172 -8.23 18.99 -37.73
N ASN A 173 -7.44 19.92 -37.18
CA ASN A 173 -7.58 21.37 -37.40
C ASN A 173 -6.61 21.93 -38.46
N ARG A 174 -5.96 21.05 -39.25
CA ARG A 174 -5.18 21.39 -40.45
C ARG A 174 -5.90 20.79 -41.64
#